data_AF-A0A2G4ISL4-F1
#
_entry.id   AF-A0A2G4ISL4-F1
#
_cell.length_a   1.000
_cell.length_b   1.000
_cell.length_c   1.000
_cell.angle_alpha   90.00
_cell.angle_beta   90.00
_cell.angle_gamma   90.00
#
_symmetry.space_group_name_H-M   'P 1'
#
loop_
_entity.id
_entity.type
_entity.pdbx_description
1 polymer ?
#
loop_
_entity_poly.entity_id
_entity_poly.type
_entity_poly.pdbx_seq_one_letter_code
_entity_poly.pdbx_strand_id
1 'polypeptide(L)'
;MLAFTSVLFAAPALAQDPSAVVLMYHRFGEAKYPNTNTTLEQLDAHIAYLQANDFKVLPLPEVDAALKARKPLPPKAVAITIDDETRLVLVRSRVFGGRGQRGCAGPCAV
;
A
#
# COMPACT_ATOMS: atom_id res chain seq x y z
N MET A 1 -27.96 52.05 -10.40
CA MET A 1 -27.68 50.71 -9.83
C MET A 1 -26.63 50.04 -10.71
N LEU A 2 -25.36 50.02 -10.31
CA LEU A 2 -24.33 49.25 -11.03
C LEU A 2 -24.43 47.79 -10.58
N ALA A 3 -24.71 46.88 -11.51
CA ALA A 3 -24.68 45.44 -11.26
C ALA A 3 -23.22 44.97 -11.35
N PHE A 4 -22.66 44.53 -10.23
CA PHE A 4 -21.36 43.85 -10.18
C PHE A 4 -21.58 42.38 -10.58
N THR A 5 -21.27 42.04 -11.83
CA THR A 5 -21.22 40.64 -12.29
C THR A 5 -19.92 40.01 -11.78
N SER A 6 -20.03 39.19 -10.74
CA SER A 6 -18.91 38.40 -10.23
C SER A 6 -18.56 37.30 -11.23
N VAL A 7 -17.36 37.36 -11.80
CA VAL A 7 -16.81 36.29 -12.66
C VAL A 7 -16.13 35.26 -11.76
N LEU A 8 -16.63 34.02 -11.77
CA LEU A 8 -16.04 32.90 -11.03
C LEU A 8 -14.87 32.33 -11.86
N PHE A 9 -13.64 32.56 -11.45
CA PHE A 9 -12.47 31.93 -12.05
C PHE A 9 -12.28 30.53 -11.47
N ALA A 10 -12.57 29.49 -12.25
CA ALA A 10 -12.20 28.12 -11.92
C ALA A 10 -10.70 27.93 -12.21
N ALA A 11 -9.89 27.78 -11.16
CA ALA A 11 -8.49 27.43 -11.32
C ALA A 11 -8.38 25.99 -11.88
N PRO A 12 -7.49 25.71 -12.85
CA PRO A 12 -7.25 24.36 -13.30
C PRO A 12 -6.71 23.53 -12.14
N ALA A 13 -7.38 22.41 -11.83
CA ALA A 13 -6.83 21.43 -10.90
C ALA A 13 -5.55 20.87 -11.52
N LEU A 14 -4.40 21.11 -10.88
CA LEU A 14 -3.16 20.44 -11.26
C LEU A 14 -3.38 18.94 -11.04
N ALA A 15 -3.37 18.17 -12.13
CA ALA A 15 -3.37 16.73 -12.04
C ALA A 15 -2.12 16.33 -11.25
N GLN A 16 -2.31 15.77 -10.05
CA GLN A 16 -1.18 15.22 -9.30
C GLN A 16 -0.65 13.99 -10.04
N ASP A 17 0.66 13.90 -10.16
CA ASP A 17 1.29 12.67 -10.67
C ASP A 17 0.85 11.49 -9.80
N PRO A 18 0.56 10.32 -10.42
CA PRO A 18 0.16 9.16 -9.66
C PRO A 18 1.27 8.76 -8.68
N SER A 19 0.89 8.47 -7.45
CA SER A 19 1.81 8.12 -6.38
C SER A 19 1.20 7.05 -5.48
N ALA A 20 2.07 6.25 -4.88
CA ALA A 20 1.73 5.25 -3.88
C ALA A 20 2.89 5.09 -2.90
N VAL A 21 2.58 4.64 -1.69
CA VAL A 21 3.57 4.22 -0.70
C VAL A 21 3.78 2.72 -0.84
N VAL A 22 5.03 2.26 -0.82
CA VAL A 22 5.35 0.83 -0.75
C VAL A 22 5.92 0.53 0.64
N LEU A 23 5.22 -0.30 1.40
CA LEU A 23 5.68 -0.79 2.70
C LEU A 23 6.35 -2.14 2.49
N MET A 24 7.63 -2.24 2.86
CA MET A 24 8.40 -3.47 2.75
C MET A 24 8.66 -4.04 4.14
N TYR A 25 8.31 -5.31 4.33
CA TYR A 25 8.64 -6.08 5.53
C TYR A 25 9.66 -7.16 5.19
N HIS A 26 10.34 -7.69 6.21
CA HIS A 26 11.22 -8.85 6.06
C HIS A 26 10.65 -10.07 6.80
N ARG A 27 10.64 -10.03 8.14
CA ARG A 27 10.23 -11.15 9.01
C ARG A 27 9.13 -10.78 9.98
N PHE A 28 8.38 -11.79 10.44
CA PHE A 28 7.32 -11.63 11.42
C PHE A 28 7.47 -12.61 12.59
N GLY A 29 7.51 -12.09 13.83
CA GLY A 29 7.55 -12.90 15.04
C GLY A 29 8.85 -13.70 15.29
N GLU A 30 9.92 -13.45 14.51
CA GLU A 30 11.20 -14.13 14.64
C GLU A 30 12.18 -13.36 15.54
N ALA A 31 12.06 -13.54 16.86
CA ALA A 31 12.91 -12.86 17.85
C ALA A 31 14.42 -13.12 17.68
N LYS A 32 14.81 -14.21 16.99
CA LYS A 32 16.21 -14.52 16.65
C LYS A 32 16.84 -13.49 15.68
N TYR A 33 16.03 -12.77 14.91
CA TYR A 33 16.48 -11.82 13.88
C TYR A 33 15.97 -10.40 14.17
N PRO A 34 16.35 -9.76 15.29
CA PRO A 34 15.69 -8.54 15.79
C PRO A 34 15.81 -7.33 14.87
N ASN A 35 16.85 -7.25 14.02
CA ASN A 35 17.08 -6.10 13.15
C ASN A 35 16.14 -6.04 11.93
N THR A 36 15.58 -7.17 11.51
CA THR A 36 14.70 -7.27 10.34
C THR A 36 13.36 -7.93 10.69
N ASN A 37 13.00 -7.95 11.98
CA ASN A 37 11.78 -8.59 12.46
C ASN A 37 10.74 -7.56 12.93
N THR A 38 9.50 -7.76 12.50
CA THR A 38 8.31 -7.09 13.05
C THR A 38 7.57 -8.07 13.95
N THR A 39 7.23 -7.69 15.17
CA THR A 39 6.40 -8.56 16.04
C THR A 39 4.99 -8.74 15.45
N LEU A 40 4.27 -9.79 15.83
CA LEU A 40 2.91 -10.00 15.34
C LEU A 40 1.97 -8.90 15.84
N GLU A 41 2.18 -8.42 17.06
CA GLU A 41 1.44 -7.32 17.66
C GLU A 41 1.67 -6.01 16.90
N GLN A 42 2.91 -5.74 16.47
CA GLN A 42 3.21 -4.59 15.62
C GLN A 42 2.57 -4.73 14.23
N LEU A 43 2.61 -5.92 13.64
CA LEU A 43 1.97 -6.17 12.34
C LEU A 43 0.45 -5.92 12.42
N ASP A 44 -0.22 -6.44 13.45
CA ASP A 44 -1.64 -6.21 13.68
C ASP A 44 -1.95 -4.72 13.87
N ALA A 45 -1.12 -4.01 14.63
CA ALA A 45 -1.26 -2.56 14.80
C ALA A 45 -1.09 -1.79 13.47
N HIS A 46 -0.12 -2.17 12.63
CA HIS A 46 0.07 -1.57 11.30
C HIS A 46 -1.16 -1.82 10.40
N ILE A 47 -1.69 -3.06 10.37
CA ILE A 47 -2.88 -3.40 9.58
C ILE A 47 -4.09 -2.61 10.07
N ALA A 48 -4.31 -2.55 11.38
CA ALA A 48 -5.39 -1.78 11.98
C ALA A 48 -5.28 -0.28 11.64
N TYR A 49 -4.07 0.27 11.66
CA TYR A 49 -3.82 1.65 11.26
C TYR A 49 -4.20 1.89 9.78
N LEU A 50 -3.79 1.01 8.86
CA LEU A 50 -4.13 1.15 7.45
C LEU A 50 -5.66 1.12 7.24
N GLN A 51 -6.36 0.22 7.93
CA GLN A 51 -7.81 0.09 7.87
C GLN A 51 -8.55 1.31 8.45
N ALA A 52 -8.09 1.81 9.60
CA ALA A 52 -8.72 2.94 10.29
C ALA A 52 -8.51 4.29 9.59
N ASN A 53 -7.51 4.39 8.69
CA ASN A 53 -7.10 5.65 8.06
C ASN A 53 -7.35 5.69 6.54
N ASP A 54 -8.28 4.87 6.03
CA ASP A 54 -8.73 4.86 4.63
C ASP A 54 -7.64 4.58 3.58
N PHE A 55 -6.58 3.87 3.95
CA PHE A 55 -5.59 3.45 2.98
C PHE A 55 -6.18 2.46 1.99
N LYS A 56 -5.80 2.59 0.71
CA LYS A 56 -6.18 1.67 -0.36
C LYS A 56 -5.02 0.74 -0.62
N VAL A 57 -5.10 -0.45 -0.05
CA VAL A 57 -4.10 -1.50 -0.30
C VAL A 57 -4.34 -2.06 -1.70
N LEU A 58 -3.35 -1.93 -2.57
CA LEU A 58 -3.35 -2.39 -3.95
C LEU A 58 -2.24 -3.42 -4.18
N PRO A 59 -2.44 -4.39 -5.08
CA PRO A 59 -1.37 -5.25 -5.55
C PRO A 59 -0.23 -4.42 -6.15
N LEU A 60 1.03 -4.75 -5.82
CA LEU A 60 2.19 -4.03 -6.37
C LEU A 60 2.20 -4.00 -7.91
N PRO A 61 1.81 -5.07 -8.65
CA PRO A 61 1.74 -5.02 -10.11
C PRO A 61 0.74 -3.99 -10.66
N GLU A 62 -0.36 -3.74 -9.94
CA GLU A 62 -1.34 -2.72 -10.34
C GLU A 62 -0.76 -1.31 -10.16
N VAL A 63 -0.05 -1.09 -9.04
CA VAL A 63 0.65 0.18 -8.78
C VAL A 63 1.73 0.43 -9.85
N ASP A 64 2.58 -0.54 -10.12
CA ASP A 64 3.62 -0.44 -11.17
C ASP A 64 3.02 -0.13 -12.55
N ALA A 65 1.96 -0.85 -12.93
CA ALA A 65 1.27 -0.62 -14.20
C ALA A 65 0.66 0.78 -14.29
N ALA A 66 0.04 1.27 -13.21
CA ALA A 66 -0.56 2.60 -13.17
C ALA A 66 0.52 3.70 -13.29
N LEU A 67 1.63 3.57 -12.55
CA LEU A 67 2.74 4.52 -12.60
C LEU A 67 3.37 4.59 -14.00
N LYS A 68 3.66 3.44 -14.61
CA LYS A 68 4.21 3.36 -15.99
C LYS A 68 3.27 3.99 -17.02
N ALA A 69 1.97 3.75 -16.87
CA ALA A 69 0.95 4.29 -17.78
C ALA A 69 0.52 5.73 -17.45
N ARG A 70 1.10 6.37 -16.42
CA ARG A 70 0.66 7.67 -15.87
C ARG A 70 -0.85 7.72 -15.61
N LYS A 71 -1.42 6.60 -15.18
CA LYS A 71 -2.84 6.49 -14.80
C LYS A 71 -3.02 6.90 -13.34
N PRO A 72 -4.11 7.58 -12.99
CA PRO A 72 -4.37 7.99 -11.62
C PRO A 72 -4.45 6.76 -10.69
N LEU A 73 -3.89 6.90 -9.50
CA LEU A 73 -4.04 5.98 -8.38
C LEU A 73 -5.04 6.57 -7.37
N PRO A 74 -5.75 5.75 -6.58
CA PRO A 74 -6.61 6.27 -5.54
C PRO A 74 -5.78 7.04 -4.49
N PRO A 75 -6.36 8.05 -3.81
CA PRO A 75 -5.70 8.69 -2.69
C PRO A 75 -5.35 7.64 -1.62
N LYS A 76 -4.20 7.82 -0.96
CA LYS A 76 -3.67 6.89 0.05
C LYS A 76 -3.45 5.46 -0.49
N ALA A 77 -3.03 5.32 -1.76
CA ALA A 77 -2.60 4.05 -2.32
C ALA A 77 -1.37 3.50 -1.59
N VAL A 78 -1.44 2.25 -1.14
CA VAL A 78 -0.34 1.53 -0.50
C VAL A 78 -0.18 0.16 -1.16
N ALA A 79 1.05 -0.24 -1.45
CA ALA A 79 1.38 -1.64 -1.72
C ALA A 79 2.17 -2.19 -0.52
N ILE A 80 1.98 -3.47 -0.20
CA ILE A 80 2.74 -4.15 0.84
C ILE A 80 3.55 -5.27 0.19
N THR A 81 4.85 -5.27 0.45
CA THR A 81 5.78 -6.29 -0.02
C THR A 81 6.46 -6.96 1.16
N ILE A 82 6.88 -8.21 0.95
CA ILE A 82 7.68 -8.98 1.90
C ILE A 82 8.94 -9.40 1.15
N ASP A 83 10.08 -8.90 1.60
CA ASP A 83 11.40 -9.25 1.10
C ASP A 83 12.01 -10.35 1.98
N ASP A 84 12.89 -11.16 1.42
CA ASP A 84 13.44 -12.42 1.95
C ASP A 84 12.55 -13.68 1.85
N GLU A 85 13.24 -14.82 1.74
CA GLU A 85 12.72 -16.18 1.49
C GLU A 85 12.15 -16.90 2.72
N THR A 86 11.56 -16.18 3.69
CA THR A 86 11.06 -16.84 4.92
C THR A 86 9.65 -17.42 4.79
N ARG A 87 9.62 -18.74 5.00
CA ARG A 87 8.46 -19.61 4.95
C ARG A 87 7.62 -19.50 6.22
N LEU A 88 6.80 -18.45 6.35
CA LEU A 88 5.46 -18.53 6.96
C LEU A 88 4.66 -17.25 6.66
N VAL A 89 3.94 -17.22 5.53
CA VAL A 89 2.83 -16.27 5.35
C VAL A 89 1.51 -17.04 5.49
N LEU A 90 1.02 -17.12 6.73
CA LEU A 90 -0.42 -17.23 6.97
C LEU A 90 -0.85 -16.12 7.93
N VAL A 91 -0.71 -14.88 7.48
CA VAL A 91 -1.46 -13.78 8.09
C VAL A 91 -2.88 -13.90 7.54
N ARG A 92 -3.81 -14.46 8.32
CA ARG A 92 -5.25 -14.51 7.97
C ARG A 92 -5.91 -13.13 8.09
N SER A 93 -5.29 -12.11 7.51
CA SER A 93 -5.96 -10.83 7.27
C SER A 93 -6.44 -10.82 5.82
N ARG A 94 -7.65 -10.29 5.59
CA ARG A 94 -8.19 -10.07 4.24
C ARG A 94 -7.27 -9.20 3.36
N VAL A 95 -6.27 -8.56 3.95
CA VAL A 95 -5.30 -7.66 3.33
C VAL A 95 -4.25 -8.42 2.50
N PHE A 96 -3.83 -9.62 2.91
CA PHE A 96 -2.76 -10.37 2.21
C PHE A 96 -3.27 -11.39 1.17
N GLY A 97 -4.55 -11.33 0.81
CA GLY A 97 -5.16 -12.24 -0.17
C GLY A 97 -5.30 -13.67 0.33
N GLY A 98 -6.53 -14.20 0.39
CA GLY A 98 -6.84 -15.53 0.93
C GLY A 98 -6.31 -16.74 0.15
N ARG A 99 -5.29 -16.60 -0.69
CA ARG A 99 -4.62 -17.72 -1.36
C ARG A 99 -3.34 -18.04 -0.59
N GLY A 100 -3.35 -19.16 0.13
CA GLY A 100 -2.19 -19.64 0.87
C GLY A 100 -0.92 -19.56 0.02
N GLN A 101 0.04 -18.77 0.48
CA GLN A 101 1.30 -18.58 -0.21
C GLN A 101 2.10 -19.88 -0.09
N ARG A 102 2.01 -20.74 -1.11
CA ARG A 102 2.99 -21.80 -1.31
C ARG A 102 4.25 -21.13 -1.82
N GLY A 103 5.34 -21.30 -1.07
CA GLY A 103 6.60 -20.58 -1.21
C GLY A 103 7.02 -20.39 -2.68
N CYS A 104 7.09 -19.13 -3.09
CA CYS A 104 7.77 -18.74 -4.30
C CYS A 104 9.25 -18.53 -3.97
N ALA A 105 10.14 -19.07 -4.81
CA ALA A 105 11.53 -18.68 -4.82
C ALA A 105 11.65 -17.42 -5.70
N GLY A 106 11.58 -16.25 -5.08
CA GLY A 106 11.62 -14.94 -5.75
C GLY A 106 10.71 -13.91 -5.08
N PRO A 107 10.85 -12.61 -5.42
CA PRO A 107 10.08 -11.53 -4.78
C PRO A 107 8.58 -11.76 -4.98
N CYS A 108 7.90 -12.11 -3.89
CA CYS A 108 6.45 -12.24 -3.84
C CYS A 108 5.83 -10.84 -3.77
N ALA A 109 5.44 -10.30 -4.92
CA ALA A 109 4.48 -9.21 -4.95
C ALA A 109 3.11 -9.77 -4.55
N VAL A 110 2.56 -9.28 -3.43
CA VAL A 110 1.12 -9.36 -3.14
C VAL A 110 0.39 -8.36 -4.02
#